data_AF-A0A4P6V3U2-F1
#
_entry.id   AF-A0A4P6V3U2-F1
#
_cell.length_a   1.000
_cell.length_b   1.000
_cell.length_c   1.000
_cell.angle_alpha   90.00
_cell.angle_beta   90.00
_cell.angle_gamma   90.00
#
_symmetry.space_group_name_H-M   'P 1'
#
loop_
_entity.id
_entity.type
_entity.pdbx_description
1 polymer ?
#
loop_
_entity_poly.entity_id
_entity_poly.type
_entity_poly.pdbx_seq_one_letter_code
_entity_poly.pdbx_strand_id
1 'polypeptide(L)'
;MTKTEPFDAARYLESEEGQRDLIADALESGDPAYLKHALNIVARARGMTAVARDAGVAREALYRALSENGDPRLSTLMGVFKALDVQLTARTADHVAGARTSD
;
A
#
# COMPACT_ATOMS: atom_id res chain seq x y z
N MET A 1 -36.43 -7.44 -6.94
CA MET A 1 -35.21 -6.62 -6.81
C MET A 1 -34.08 -7.53 -6.36
N THR A 2 -32.97 -7.57 -7.08
CA THR A 2 -31.79 -8.35 -6.69
C THR A 2 -31.03 -7.56 -5.62
N LYS A 3 -30.72 -8.20 -4.48
CA LYS A 3 -29.92 -7.59 -3.42
C LYS A 3 -28.44 -7.74 -3.76
N THR A 4 -27.68 -6.65 -3.65
CA THR A 4 -26.22 -6.62 -3.85
C THR A 4 -25.51 -6.33 -2.53
N GLU A 5 -24.26 -6.78 -2.43
CA GLU A 5 -23.37 -6.49 -1.30
C GLU A 5 -22.15 -5.70 -1.83
N PRO A 6 -21.51 -4.84 -1.01
CA PRO A 6 -20.30 -4.14 -1.40
C PRO A 6 -19.17 -5.10 -1.77
N PHE A 7 -18.43 -4.79 -2.84
CA PHE A 7 -17.26 -5.56 -3.24
C PHE A 7 -16.12 -5.38 -2.24
N ASP A 8 -15.48 -6.48 -1.84
CA ASP A 8 -14.38 -6.51 -0.88
C ASP A 8 -13.17 -7.22 -1.49
N ALA A 9 -12.28 -6.45 -2.12
CA ALA A 9 -11.10 -6.95 -2.83
C ALA A 9 -10.22 -7.86 -1.96
N ALA A 10 -10.14 -7.60 -0.65
CA ALA A 10 -9.32 -8.37 0.28
C ALA A 10 -9.71 -9.86 0.35
N ARG A 11 -10.96 -10.22 -0.02
CA ARG A 11 -11.44 -11.61 -0.04
C ARG A 11 -10.93 -12.42 -1.23
N TYR A 12 -10.42 -11.75 -2.25
CA TYR A 12 -10.01 -12.38 -3.51
C TYR A 12 -8.51 -12.23 -3.76
N LEU A 13 -7.80 -11.46 -2.92
CA LEU A 13 -6.38 -11.17 -3.07
C LEU A 13 -5.50 -12.18 -2.30
N GLU A 14 -5.60 -13.45 -2.70
CA GLU A 14 -5.00 -14.58 -1.98
C GLU A 14 -3.52 -14.82 -2.34
N SER A 15 -3.09 -14.46 -3.55
CA SER A 15 -1.71 -14.70 -4.00
C SER A 15 -0.75 -13.59 -3.57
N GLU A 16 0.48 -13.97 -3.21
CA GLU A 16 1.53 -12.99 -2.93
C GLU A 16 1.85 -12.11 -4.13
N GLU A 17 1.79 -12.67 -5.34
CA GLU A 17 2.02 -11.94 -6.59
C GLU A 17 0.99 -10.82 -6.77
N GLY A 18 -0.32 -11.13 -6.65
CA GLY A 18 -1.36 -10.09 -6.80
C GLY A 18 -1.27 -9.00 -5.73
N GLN A 19 -0.84 -9.35 -4.52
CA GLN A 19 -0.59 -8.37 -3.47
C GLN A 19 0.59 -7.45 -3.79
N ARG A 20 1.67 -8.00 -4.34
CA ARG A 20 2.84 -7.22 -4.78
C ARG A 20 2.48 -6.30 -5.94
N ASP A 21 1.74 -6.80 -6.93
CA ASP A 21 1.30 -6.03 -8.09
C ASP A 21 0.43 -4.85 -7.68
N LEU A 22 -0.53 -5.07 -6.78
CA LEU A 22 -1.39 -4.00 -6.27
C LEU A 22 -0.59 -2.90 -5.55
N ILE A 23 0.42 -3.28 -4.76
CA ILE A 23 1.27 -2.29 -4.06
C ILE A 23 2.17 -1.55 -5.06
N ALA A 24 2.71 -2.26 -6.06
CA ALA A 24 3.55 -1.67 -7.10
C ALA A 24 2.76 -0.66 -7.94
N ASP A 25 1.58 -1.03 -8.43
CA ASP A 25 0.67 -0.15 -9.15
C ASP A 25 0.31 1.10 -8.33
N ALA A 26 0.01 0.92 -7.04
CA ALA A 26 -0.30 2.04 -6.17
C ALA A 26 0.90 2.97 -5.93
N LEU A 27 2.13 2.43 -5.83
CA LEU A 27 3.36 3.25 -5.74
C LEU A 27 3.63 4.01 -7.05
N GLU A 28 3.42 3.38 -8.20
CA GLU A 28 3.62 3.99 -9.51
C GLU A 28 2.65 5.14 -9.79
N SER A 29 1.42 5.06 -9.26
CA SER A 29 0.42 6.12 -9.39
C SER A 29 0.84 7.46 -8.77
N GLY A 30 1.73 7.44 -7.78
CA GLY A 30 2.08 8.62 -6.98
C GLY A 30 0.95 9.15 -6.09
N ASP A 31 -0.20 8.46 -6.00
CA ASP A 31 -1.34 8.86 -5.17
C ASP A 31 -1.25 8.26 -3.75
N PRO A 32 -1.06 9.08 -2.71
CA PRO A 32 -0.98 8.59 -1.32
C PRO A 32 -2.27 7.94 -0.82
N ALA A 33 -3.44 8.39 -1.28
CA ALA A 33 -4.72 7.83 -0.87
C ALA A 33 -4.88 6.41 -1.46
N TYR A 34 -4.49 6.24 -2.72
CA TYR A 34 -4.49 4.93 -3.35
C TYR A 34 -3.48 3.98 -2.69
N LEU A 35 -2.25 4.42 -2.43
CA LEU A 35 -1.25 3.62 -1.72
C LEU A 35 -1.76 3.16 -0.35
N LYS A 36 -2.34 4.06 0.44
CA LYS A 36 -2.94 3.71 1.74
C LYS A 36 -4.04 2.66 1.58
N HIS A 37 -4.90 2.80 0.57
CA HIS A 37 -5.98 1.86 0.33
C HIS A 37 -5.47 0.48 -0.11
N ALA A 38 -4.50 0.43 -1.01
CA ALA A 38 -3.83 -0.80 -1.43
C ALA A 38 -3.20 -1.54 -0.23
N LEU A 39 -2.46 -0.82 0.61
CA LEU A 39 -1.89 -1.36 1.84
C LEU A 39 -2.97 -1.88 2.81
N ASN A 40 -4.12 -1.20 2.92
CA ASN A 40 -5.25 -1.68 3.70
C ASN A 40 -5.78 -3.03 3.18
N ILE A 41 -6.04 -3.11 1.87
CA ILE A 41 -6.54 -4.33 1.22
C ILE A 41 -5.58 -5.49 1.48
N VAL A 42 -4.29 -5.31 1.20
CA VAL A 42 -3.28 -6.36 1.40
C VAL A 42 -3.14 -6.74 2.87
N ALA A 43 -3.12 -5.77 3.79
CA ALA A 43 -3.05 -6.06 5.22
C ALA A 43 -4.26 -6.85 5.73
N ARG A 44 -5.45 -6.58 5.18
CA ARG A 44 -6.66 -7.36 5.49
C ARG A 44 -6.59 -8.77 4.90
N ALA A 45 -6.12 -8.92 3.66
CA ALA A 45 -5.96 -10.23 3.00
C ALA A 45 -4.96 -11.14 3.75
N ARG A 46 -3.86 -10.58 4.25
CA ARG A 46 -2.87 -11.32 5.08
C ARG A 46 -3.27 -11.51 6.55
N GLY A 47 -4.30 -10.83 7.00
CA GLY A 47 -4.75 -10.82 8.39
C GLY A 47 -4.10 -9.71 9.22
N MET A 48 -4.94 -8.77 9.65
CA MET A 48 -4.52 -7.53 10.32
C MET A 48 -3.71 -7.76 11.61
N THR A 49 -3.99 -8.84 12.36
CA THR A 49 -3.29 -9.14 13.61
C THR A 49 -1.81 -9.46 13.37
N ALA A 50 -1.51 -10.27 12.35
CA ALA A 50 -0.13 -10.63 12.01
C ALA A 50 0.62 -9.39 11.51
N VAL A 51 0.01 -8.64 10.59
CA VAL A 51 0.61 -7.43 10.02
C VAL A 51 0.89 -6.38 11.10
N ALA A 52 -0.05 -6.13 12.02
CA ALA A 52 0.16 -5.16 13.10
C ALA A 52 1.33 -5.55 14.01
N ARG A 53 1.41 -6.84 14.39
CA ARG A 53 2.52 -7.38 15.20
C ARG A 53 3.85 -7.16 14.48
N ASP A 54 3.93 -7.53 13.20
CA ASP A 54 5.17 -7.50 12.44
C ASP A 54 5.59 -6.06 12.06
N ALA A 55 4.61 -5.15 11.95
CA ALA A 55 4.81 -3.72 11.79
C ALA A 55 5.13 -2.99 13.12
N GLY A 56 5.06 -3.67 14.26
CA GLY A 56 5.38 -3.09 15.57
C GLY A 56 4.35 -2.07 16.08
N VAL A 57 3.07 -2.20 15.69
CA VAL A 57 2.00 -1.29 16.09
C VAL A 57 0.80 -2.05 16.67
N ALA A 58 -0.03 -1.37 17.45
CA ALA A 58 -1.30 -1.94 17.89
C ALA A 58 -2.25 -2.16 16.69
N ARG A 59 -3.01 -3.25 16.70
CA ARG A 59 -3.97 -3.60 15.64
C ARG A 59 -4.97 -2.48 15.34
N GLU A 60 -5.51 -1.85 16.40
CA GLU A 60 -6.44 -0.72 16.26
C GLU A 60 -5.77 0.52 15.66
N ALA A 61 -4.50 0.76 16.01
CA ALA A 61 -3.73 1.85 15.43
C ALA A 61 -3.49 1.62 13.94
N LEU A 62 -3.18 0.38 13.53
CA LEU A 62 -3.05 0.02 12.12
C LEU A 62 -4.36 0.22 11.34
N TYR A 63 -5.49 -0.24 11.90
CA TYR A 63 -6.82 -0.01 11.30
C TYR A 63 -7.12 1.48 11.09
N ARG A 64 -6.87 2.30 12.12
CA ARG A 64 -7.10 3.74 12.04
C ARG A 64 -6.19 4.38 11.00
N ALA A 65 -4.90 4.04 11.02
CA ALA A 65 -3.89 4.58 10.13
C ALA A 65 -4.19 4.29 8.65
N LEU A 66 -4.65 3.07 8.33
CA LEU A 66 -4.97 2.65 6.96
C LEU A 66 -6.43 2.87 6.55
N SER A 67 -7.27 3.43 7.41
CA SER A 67 -8.67 3.73 7.08
C SER A 67 -8.80 4.81 6.00
N GLU A 68 -9.99 4.95 5.41
CA GLU A 68 -10.29 5.98 4.39
C GLU A 68 -9.85 7.38 4.81
N ASN A 69 -10.08 7.74 6.08
CA ASN A 69 -9.71 9.03 6.67
C ASN A 69 -8.41 8.98 7.48
N GLY A 70 -7.70 7.85 7.46
CA GLY A 70 -6.45 7.65 8.16
C GLY A 70 -5.29 8.38 7.48
N ASP A 71 -4.30 8.76 8.29
CA ASP A 71 -3.02 9.31 7.84
C ASP A 71 -1.88 8.53 8.52
N PRO A 72 -1.34 7.49 7.87
CA PRO A 72 -0.33 6.66 8.47
C PRO A 72 0.99 7.43 8.53
N ARG A 73 1.57 7.56 9.73
CA ARG A 73 2.92 8.09 9.88
C ARG A 73 3.91 7.26 9.06
N LEU A 74 4.98 7.89 8.58
CA LEU A 74 6.03 7.21 7.81
C LEU A 74 6.55 5.95 8.52
N SER A 75 6.74 5.99 9.84
CA SER A 75 7.17 4.81 10.61
C SER A 75 6.18 3.64 10.54
N THR A 76 4.87 3.92 10.51
CA THR A 76 3.83 2.91 10.33
C THR A 76 3.87 2.34 8.90
N LEU A 77 4.01 3.19 7.88
CA LEU A 77 4.17 2.73 6.49
C LEU A 77 5.39 1.81 6.35
N MET A 78 6.55 2.22 6.86
CA MET A 78 7.77 1.40 6.82
C MET A 78 7.59 0.06 7.55
N GLY A 79 6.91 0.04 8.69
CA GLY A 79 6.58 -1.18 9.41
C GLY A 79 5.66 -2.10 8.60
N VAL A 80 4.66 -1.54 7.93
CA VAL A 80 3.74 -2.30 7.07
C VAL A 80 4.47 -2.88 5.86
N PHE A 81 5.29 -2.10 5.15
CA PHE A 81 6.09 -2.62 4.03
C PHE A 81 6.97 -3.80 4.46
N LYS A 82 7.62 -3.70 5.62
CA LYS A 82 8.39 -4.81 6.19
C LYS A 82 7.51 -6.03 6.51
N ALA A 83 6.37 -5.83 7.15
CA ALA A 83 5.43 -6.91 7.49
C ALA A 83 4.85 -7.61 6.24
N LEU A 84 4.77 -6.89 5.12
CA LEU A 84 4.31 -7.40 3.84
C LEU A 84 5.43 -7.97 2.96
N ASP A 85 6.68 -7.99 3.45
CA ASP A 85 7.86 -8.42 2.69
C ASP A 85 8.03 -7.63 1.37
N VAL A 86 7.82 -6.31 1.44
CA VAL A 86 7.96 -5.37 0.33
C VAL A 86 9.16 -4.47 0.57
N GLN A 87 10.02 -4.33 -0.45
CA GLN A 87 11.19 -3.45 -0.43
C GLN A 87 10.93 -2.18 -1.24
N LEU A 88 11.17 -1.02 -0.65
CA LEU A 88 11.20 0.25 -1.36
C LEU A 88 12.60 0.51 -1.92
N THR A 89 12.68 1.01 -3.14
CA THR A 89 13.93 1.41 -3.79
C THR A 89 13.80 2.79 -4.41
N ALA A 90 14.87 3.57 -4.34
CA ALA A 90 14.93 4.87 -4.98
C ALA A 90 15.52 4.70 -6.40
N ARG A 91 14.82 5.24 -7.39
CA ARG A 91 15.31 5.40 -8.75
C ARG A 91 15.30 6.88 -9.08
N THR A 92 16.26 7.35 -9.88
CA THR A 92 16.16 8.68 -10.47
C THR A 92 14.95 8.71 -11.39
N ALA A 93 14.14 9.76 -11.32
CA ALA A 93 13.15 9.98 -12.36
C ALA A 93 13.89 10.18 -13.70
N ASP A 94 13.35 9.61 -14.77
CA ASP A 94 13.85 9.83 -16.13
C ASP A 94 13.54 11.28 -16.53
N HIS A 95 14.33 12.21 -16.01
CA HIS A 95 14.39 13.55 -16.58
C HIS A 95 15.10 13.37 -17.91
N VAL A 96 14.33 13.31 -19.01
CA VAL A 96 14.87 13.51 -20.35
C VAL A 96 15.76 14.73 -20.25
N ALA A 97 17.06 14.56 -20.48
CA ALA A 97 18.04 15.62 -20.51
C ALA A 97 17.75 16.53 -21.71
N GLY A 98 16.70 17.33 -21.62
CA GLY A 98 16.28 18.29 -22.62
C GLY A 98 17.02 19.61 -22.40
N ALA A 99 17.74 20.02 -23.44
CA ALA A 99 18.28 21.37 -23.67
C ALA A 99 19.48 21.81 -22.81
N ARG A 100 20.65 21.22 -23.09
CA ARG A 100 21.90 22.00 -23.13
C ARG A 100 22.46 21.98 -24.54
N THR A 101 21.79 22.70 -25.42
CA THR A 101 22.34 23.15 -26.70
C THR A 101 21.82 24.55 -26.95
N SER A 102 22.67 25.52 -26.69
CA SER A 102 22.77 26.80 -27.41
C SER A 102 24.11 27.39 -26.99
N ASP A 103 25.12 27.02 -27.77
CA ASP A 103 26.33 27.81 -28.01
C ASP A 103 25.92 29.05 -28.84
#